data_AF-A0A931T3E3-F1
#
_entry.id   AF-A0A931T3E3-F1
#
_cell.length_a   1.000
_cell.length_b   1.000
_cell.length_c   1.000
_cell.angle_alpha   90.00
_cell.angle_beta   90.00
_cell.angle_gamma   90.00
#
_symmetry.space_group_name_H-M   'P 1'
#
loop_
_entity.id
_entity.type
_entity.pdbx_description
1 polymer ?
#
loop_
_entity_poly.entity_id
_entity_poly.type
_entity_poly.pdbx_seq_one_letter_code
_entity_poly.pdbx_strand_id
1 'polypeptide(L)'
;DAIQVTLAKDPVKERAGDKAIQEALIEIYRRLRPGDPPTVESARQLLQTLFFDPRRYDLGKVGRYKLNRKLGVDAPLGFRTLVQTTGGEFADVKVSRDRKEFTLGLRDGREFTGQMAKVTVRIDGEPADVRKLEKGARVVLGLVPTNKDVLYVISQEGVRHPVTVRDDIVEVVRYLTRLHNEDEGTTVDDIDHLGNRRVRSVGELLQNQFRIGMLRMERVIRERMTIQETQQITPQLLINIRPVVAAIKEFFGSSQLSQFMDQTNPLAELTHKRRLSALGPGGLSRERAGFEVRDVHTSHYGRMCPIETPEGPNIGLISSLATFARVNDLGFIETPYRVVRDGNVTRRTEFLTADQEDRYIIAQANAKIDERGRLVESRVSARHGHEIVLVPPDKV
;
A
#
# COMPACT_ATOMS: atom_id res chain seq x y z
N ASP A 1 4.46 30.11 3.98
CA ASP A 1 4.59 30.61 5.36
C ASP A 1 4.59 29.54 6.44
N ALA A 2 3.71 28.53 6.41
CA ALA A 2 3.64 27.47 7.44
C ALA A 2 4.99 26.77 7.72
N ILE A 3 5.77 26.44 6.69
CA ILE A 3 7.09 25.81 6.85
C ILE A 3 8.07 26.73 7.59
N GLN A 4 8.06 28.04 7.31
CA GLN A 4 8.95 29.00 7.98
C GLN A 4 8.59 29.14 9.46
N VAL A 5 7.30 29.13 9.80
CA VAL A 5 6.83 29.13 11.19
C VAL A 5 7.26 27.86 11.93
N THR A 6 7.18 26.70 11.28
CA THR A 6 7.67 25.43 11.85
C THR A 6 9.18 25.47 12.06
N LEU A 7 9.95 25.95 11.08
CA LEU A 7 11.41 26.09 11.18
C LEU A 7 11.83 27.07 12.30
N ALA A 8 11.00 28.06 12.63
CA ALA A 8 11.26 28.96 13.75
C ALA A 8 11.02 28.32 15.12
N LYS A 9 10.20 27.26 15.18
CA LYS A 9 9.87 26.50 16.41
C LYS A 9 10.71 25.22 16.55
N ASP A 10 11.56 24.91 15.59
CA ASP A 10 12.41 23.73 15.63
C ASP A 10 13.42 23.85 16.78
N PRO A 11 13.47 22.88 17.72
CA PRO A 11 14.43 22.90 18.82
C PRO A 11 15.89 22.68 18.37
N VAL A 12 16.11 22.19 17.15
CA VAL A 12 17.45 21.94 16.59
C VAL A 12 18.10 23.27 16.19
N LYS A 13 19.28 23.57 16.74
CA LYS A 13 19.94 24.88 16.59
C LYS A 13 20.64 25.01 15.25
N GLU A 14 21.27 23.93 14.79
CA GLU A 14 21.97 23.88 13.51
C GLU A 14 21.01 23.57 12.37
N ARG A 15 21.07 24.35 11.28
CA ARG A 15 20.12 24.22 10.15
C ARG A 15 20.66 23.46 8.95
N ALA A 16 21.97 23.20 8.91
CA ALA A 16 22.62 22.53 7.79
C ALA A 16 23.86 21.73 8.25
N GLY A 17 24.17 20.67 7.51
CA GLY A 17 25.33 19.82 7.75
C GLY A 17 25.10 18.69 8.76
N ASP A 18 26.14 17.91 8.99
CA ASP A 18 26.04 16.67 9.78
C ASP A 18 25.64 16.89 11.24
N LYS A 19 26.02 18.03 11.83
CA LYS A 19 25.67 18.36 13.22
C LYS A 19 24.15 18.56 13.40
N ALA A 20 23.50 19.21 12.45
CA ALA A 20 22.04 19.37 12.44
C ALA A 20 21.32 18.02 12.40
N ILE A 21 21.81 17.10 11.55
CA ILE A 21 21.26 15.75 11.42
C ILE A 21 21.42 14.98 12.74
N GLN A 22 22.58 15.06 13.38
CA GLN A 22 22.85 14.37 14.65
C GLN A 22 21.94 14.88 15.78
N GLU A 23 21.79 16.20 15.90
CA GLU A 23 20.94 16.82 16.91
C GLU A 23 19.46 16.46 16.70
N ALA A 24 18.98 16.52 15.45
CA ALA A 24 17.62 16.10 15.10
C ALA A 24 17.34 14.62 15.40
N LEU A 25 18.30 13.73 15.08
CA LEU A 25 18.18 12.30 15.39
C LEU A 25 18.05 12.04 16.88
N ILE A 26 18.85 12.73 17.70
CA ILE A 26 18.81 12.63 19.16
C ILE A 26 17.46 13.10 19.71
N GLU A 27 16.94 14.21 19.20
CA GLU A 27 15.65 14.75 19.64
C GLU A 27 14.49 13.81 19.29
N ILE A 28 14.47 13.24 18.08
CA ILE A 28 13.51 12.20 17.69
C ILE A 28 13.60 10.99 18.63
N TYR A 29 14.81 10.54 18.95
CA TYR A 29 15.02 9.39 19.82
C TYR A 29 14.51 9.66 21.25
N ARG A 30 14.80 10.83 21.82
CA ARG A 30 14.31 11.22 23.15
C ARG A 30 12.79 11.19 23.25
N ARG A 31 12.09 11.65 22.20
CA ARG A 31 10.61 11.65 22.18
C ARG A 31 10.03 10.25 22.07
N LEU A 32 10.66 9.38 21.28
CA LEU A 32 10.20 7.99 21.12
C LEU A 32 10.55 7.11 22.34
N ARG A 33 11.68 7.40 23.00
CA ARG A 33 12.21 6.65 24.14
C ARG A 33 12.74 7.60 25.23
N PRO A 34 11.85 8.14 26.07
CA PRO A 34 12.23 9.16 27.06
C PRO A 34 13.17 8.66 28.18
N GLY A 35 13.35 7.34 28.32
CA GLY A 35 14.20 6.74 29.37
C GLY A 35 15.57 6.24 28.93
N ASP A 36 15.83 6.10 27.62
CA ASP A 36 17.09 5.53 27.12
C ASP A 36 18.09 6.66 26.80
N PRO A 37 19.39 6.53 27.17
CA PRO A 37 20.39 7.53 26.80
C PRO A 37 20.53 7.60 25.26
N PRO A 38 20.32 8.77 24.64
CA PRO A 38 20.35 8.88 23.19
C PRO A 38 21.80 8.91 22.68
N THR A 39 22.11 8.00 21.76
CA THR A 39 23.32 8.08 20.93
C THR A 39 22.91 8.28 19.46
N VAL A 40 23.76 8.94 18.67
CA VAL A 40 23.50 9.17 17.23
C VAL A 40 23.31 7.85 16.49
N GLU A 41 24.13 6.85 16.81
CA GLU A 41 24.08 5.53 16.18
C GLU A 41 22.78 4.80 16.50
N SER A 42 22.39 4.75 17.78
CA SER A 42 21.12 4.12 18.19
C SER A 42 19.91 4.85 17.61
N ALA A 43 19.94 6.19 17.53
CA ALA A 43 18.89 6.99 16.93
C ALA A 43 18.73 6.73 15.42
N ARG A 44 19.86 6.70 14.69
CA ARG A 44 19.87 6.38 13.26
C ARG A 44 19.38 4.95 13.00
N GLN A 45 19.84 3.99 13.81
CA GLN A 45 19.40 2.59 13.70
C GLN A 45 17.90 2.45 14.00
N LEU A 46 17.37 3.19 14.98
CA LEU A 46 15.94 3.17 15.28
C LEU A 46 15.10 3.60 14.09
N LEU A 47 15.41 4.74 13.46
CA LEU A 47 14.69 5.21 12.27
C LEU A 47 14.80 4.23 11.10
N GLN A 48 15.99 3.70 10.84
CA GLN A 48 16.22 2.65 9.85
C GLN A 48 15.30 1.45 10.09
N THR A 49 15.23 0.98 11.33
CA THR A 49 14.41 -0.18 11.71
C THR A 49 12.90 0.10 11.63
N LEU A 50 12.47 1.34 11.86
CA LEU A 50 11.06 1.71 11.89
C LEU A 50 10.42 1.79 10.49
N PHE A 51 11.11 2.37 9.51
CA PHE A 51 10.52 2.71 8.21
C PHE A 51 11.20 2.06 7.01
N PHE A 52 12.48 1.71 7.15
CA PHE A 52 13.33 1.30 6.03
C PHE A 52 13.72 -0.18 6.08
N ASP A 53 13.51 -0.87 7.21
CA ASP A 53 13.72 -2.31 7.34
C ASP A 53 12.52 -3.10 6.76
N PRO A 54 12.70 -3.84 5.64
CA PRO A 54 11.63 -4.61 5.01
C PRO A 54 11.11 -5.78 5.86
N ARG A 55 11.82 -6.16 6.93
CA ARG A 55 11.37 -7.19 7.88
C ARG A 55 10.35 -6.64 8.87
N ARG A 56 10.40 -5.34 9.15
CA ARG A 56 9.55 -4.68 10.16
C ARG A 56 8.48 -3.78 9.55
N TYR A 57 8.78 -3.16 8.42
CA TYR A 57 7.89 -2.24 7.74
C TYR A 57 7.54 -2.75 6.35
N ASP A 58 6.23 -2.86 6.07
CA ASP A 58 5.70 -3.40 4.81
C ASP A 58 4.37 -2.72 4.48
N LEU A 59 4.39 -1.79 3.52
CA LEU A 59 3.21 -1.14 2.93
C LEU A 59 2.31 -2.15 2.20
N GLY A 60 2.83 -3.32 1.84
CA GLY A 60 2.21 -4.23 0.89
C GLY A 60 2.14 -3.63 -0.51
N LYS A 61 1.65 -4.43 -1.47
CA LYS A 61 1.43 -3.96 -2.85
C LYS A 61 0.38 -2.85 -2.92
N VAL A 62 -0.69 -2.98 -2.12
CA VAL A 62 -1.83 -2.06 -2.11
C VAL A 62 -1.45 -0.72 -1.49
N GLY A 63 -0.70 -0.70 -0.38
CA GLY A 63 -0.26 0.53 0.25
C GLY A 63 0.63 1.36 -0.68
N ARG A 64 1.58 0.71 -1.37
CA ARG A 64 2.41 1.36 -2.40
C ARG A 64 1.57 1.89 -3.56
N TYR A 65 0.63 1.09 -4.09
CA TYR A 65 -0.27 1.53 -5.16
C TYR A 65 -1.09 2.77 -4.77
N LYS A 66 -1.65 2.80 -3.56
CA LYS A 66 -2.43 3.94 -3.06
C LYS A 66 -1.56 5.18 -2.81
N LEU A 67 -0.39 5.01 -2.20
CA LEU A 67 0.55 6.09 -1.96
C LEU A 67 0.99 6.76 -3.27
N ASN A 68 1.38 5.95 -4.25
CA ASN A 68 1.74 6.39 -5.59
C ASN A 68 0.62 7.18 -6.26
N ARG A 69 -0.61 6.65 -6.22
CA ARG A 69 -1.77 7.28 -6.83
C ARG A 69 -2.12 8.61 -6.16
N LYS A 70 -1.99 8.72 -4.83
CA LYS A 70 -2.30 9.95 -4.08
C LYS A 70 -1.24 11.02 -4.29
N LEU A 71 0.04 10.65 -4.26
CA LEU A 71 1.16 11.58 -4.36
C LEU A 71 1.62 11.83 -5.80
N GLY A 72 1.07 11.10 -6.78
CA GLY A 72 1.52 11.16 -8.17
C GLY A 72 2.96 10.64 -8.36
N VAL A 73 3.39 9.71 -7.50
CA VAL A 73 4.73 9.12 -7.54
C VAL A 73 4.69 7.81 -8.32
N ASP A 74 5.62 7.64 -9.28
CA ASP A 74 5.68 6.43 -10.11
C ASP A 74 6.74 5.44 -9.58
N ALA A 75 6.53 4.94 -8.35
CA ALA A 75 7.41 3.93 -7.76
C ALA A 75 6.90 2.50 -8.06
N PRO A 76 7.77 1.56 -8.47
CA PRO A 76 7.38 0.15 -8.65
C PRO A 76 6.61 -0.45 -7.47
N LEU A 77 5.56 -1.22 -7.74
CA LEU A 77 4.74 -1.90 -6.71
C LEU A 77 5.52 -2.96 -5.89
N GLY A 78 6.74 -3.30 -6.33
CA GLY A 78 7.67 -4.14 -5.57
C GLY A 78 8.27 -3.43 -4.35
N PHE A 79 8.25 -2.09 -4.31
CA PHE A 79 8.74 -1.32 -3.18
C PHE A 79 7.74 -1.28 -2.05
N ARG A 80 8.06 -2.00 -0.98
CA ARG A 80 7.17 -2.15 0.17
C ARG A 80 7.62 -1.37 1.40
N THR A 81 8.85 -0.87 1.45
CA THR A 81 9.30 0.11 2.43
C THR A 81 9.14 1.53 1.88
N LEU A 82 9.22 2.55 2.74
CA LEU A 82 9.29 3.93 2.26
C LEU A 82 10.58 4.12 1.44
N VAL A 83 10.46 4.81 0.31
CA VAL A 83 11.60 5.09 -0.56
C VAL A 83 12.19 6.42 -0.14
N GLN A 84 13.44 6.36 0.32
CA GLN A 84 14.26 7.55 0.49
C GLN A 84 15.05 7.77 -0.79
N THR A 85 14.74 8.83 -1.52
CA THR A 85 15.63 9.26 -2.59
C THR A 85 16.82 9.95 -1.96
N THR A 86 17.91 9.22 -1.76
CA THR A 86 19.24 9.83 -1.78
C THR A 86 19.52 10.24 -3.21
N GLY A 87 18.81 11.28 -3.68
CA GLY A 87 19.06 11.87 -4.97
C GLY A 87 20.51 12.36 -4.98
N GLY A 88 21.28 11.85 -5.93
CA GLY A 88 22.61 12.32 -6.24
C GLY A 88 22.95 11.96 -7.68
N GLU A 89 23.82 12.76 -8.28
CA GLU A 89 24.36 12.47 -9.61
C GLU A 89 25.41 11.38 -9.48
N PHE A 90 25.28 10.36 -10.31
CA PHE A 90 26.25 9.28 -10.38
C PHE A 90 27.64 9.82 -10.76
N ALA A 91 28.64 9.56 -9.92
CA ALA A 91 30.03 9.92 -10.18
C ALA A 91 30.81 8.74 -10.74
N ASP A 92 30.85 7.63 -10.00
CA ASP A 92 31.59 6.43 -10.34
C ASP A 92 31.03 5.17 -9.69
N VAL A 93 31.29 4.01 -10.31
CA VAL A 93 31.14 2.70 -9.66
C VAL A 93 32.52 2.06 -9.59
N LYS A 94 32.95 1.71 -8.37
CA LYS A 94 34.09 0.85 -8.12
C LYS A 94 33.56 -0.57 -7.89
N VAL A 95 34.08 -1.55 -8.61
CA VAL A 95 33.74 -2.97 -8.37
C VAL A 95 34.94 -3.62 -7.71
N SER A 96 34.72 -4.36 -6.62
CA SER A 96 35.76 -5.15 -5.96
C SER A 96 36.39 -6.15 -6.94
N ARG A 97 37.68 -6.47 -6.75
CA ARG A 97 38.44 -7.38 -7.62
C ARG A 97 37.81 -8.78 -7.72
N ASP A 98 37.07 -9.20 -6.70
CA ASP A 98 36.34 -10.47 -6.65
C ASP A 98 34.96 -10.43 -7.34
N ARG A 99 34.55 -9.27 -7.88
CA ARG A 99 33.24 -9.02 -8.52
C ARG A 99 32.03 -9.31 -7.63
N LYS A 100 32.21 -9.41 -6.31
CA LYS A 100 31.11 -9.67 -5.37
C LYS A 100 30.47 -8.39 -4.86
N GLU A 101 31.26 -7.33 -4.74
CA GLU A 101 30.84 -6.05 -4.19
C GLU A 101 31.06 -4.91 -5.17
N PHE A 102 30.18 -3.93 -5.14
CA PHE A 102 30.34 -2.66 -5.83
C PHE A 102 30.15 -1.52 -4.82
N THR A 103 30.87 -0.44 -5.04
CA THR A 103 30.75 0.83 -4.33
C THR A 103 30.33 1.86 -5.36
N LEU A 104 29.14 2.43 -5.19
CA LEU A 104 28.60 3.49 -6.02
C LEU A 104 28.90 4.84 -5.36
N GLY A 105 29.76 5.64 -5.98
CA GLY A 105 30.05 7.01 -5.57
C GLY A 105 29.08 7.98 -6.22
N LEU A 106 28.48 8.84 -5.40
CA LEU A 106 27.71 10.00 -5.85
C LEU A 106 28.61 11.25 -5.87
N ARG A 107 28.27 12.22 -6.71
CA ARG A 107 28.99 13.51 -6.80
C ARG A 107 28.99 14.32 -5.50
N ASP A 108 28.06 14.03 -4.60
CA ASP A 108 27.99 14.64 -3.27
C ASP A 108 28.94 14.00 -2.23
N GLY A 109 29.77 13.03 -2.65
CA GLY A 109 30.76 12.37 -1.79
C GLY A 109 30.20 11.19 -0.99
N ARG A 110 28.92 10.85 -1.12
CA ARG A 110 28.34 9.64 -0.51
C ARG A 110 28.70 8.41 -1.34
N GLU A 111 29.17 7.37 -0.66
CA GLU A 111 29.46 6.06 -1.26
C GLU A 111 28.45 5.01 -0.76
N PHE A 112 27.91 4.22 -1.68
CA PHE A 112 26.99 3.11 -1.39
C PHE A 112 27.63 1.79 -1.76
N THR A 113 27.93 0.98 -0.76
CA THR A 113 28.49 -0.37 -0.97
C THR A 113 27.38 -1.40 -0.97
N GLY A 114 27.29 -2.22 -2.03
CA GLY A 114 26.31 -3.28 -2.19
C GLY A 114 26.91 -4.54 -2.82
N GLN A 115 26.24 -5.68 -2.64
CA GLN A 115 26.66 -6.96 -3.24
C GLN A 115 26.03 -7.13 -4.63
N MET A 116 26.83 -7.40 -5.67
CA MET A 116 26.34 -7.55 -7.05
C MET A 116 25.24 -8.62 -7.19
N ALA A 117 25.29 -9.71 -6.42
CA ALA A 117 24.26 -10.76 -6.43
C ALA A 117 22.89 -10.30 -5.89
N LYS A 118 22.88 -9.22 -5.12
CA LYS A 118 21.71 -8.65 -4.45
C LYS A 118 21.19 -7.40 -5.14
N VAL A 119 21.89 -6.87 -6.14
CA VAL A 119 21.51 -5.61 -6.77
C VAL A 119 21.08 -5.84 -8.22
N THR A 120 19.81 -5.55 -8.49
CA THR A 120 19.30 -5.46 -9.86
C THR A 120 19.29 -3.99 -10.24
N VAL A 121 20.08 -3.60 -11.25
CA VAL A 121 19.96 -2.27 -11.83
C VAL A 121 18.87 -2.28 -12.88
N ARG A 122 17.99 -1.29 -12.81
CA ARG A 122 17.03 -1.03 -13.88
C ARG A 122 17.25 0.36 -14.43
N ILE A 123 17.38 0.45 -15.75
CA ILE A 123 17.40 1.70 -16.52
C ILE A 123 16.08 1.70 -17.31
N ASP A 124 15.26 2.72 -17.14
CA ASP A 124 13.95 2.84 -17.82
C ASP A 124 13.03 1.62 -17.66
N GLY A 125 13.12 0.92 -16.52
CA GLY A 125 12.32 -0.27 -16.22
C GLY A 125 12.93 -1.60 -16.70
N GLU A 126 13.93 -1.55 -17.59
CA GLU A 126 14.63 -2.72 -18.11
C GLU A 126 15.84 -3.10 -17.25
N PRO A 127 16.08 -4.40 -16.98
CA PRO A 127 17.23 -4.84 -16.22
C PRO A 127 18.52 -4.55 -17.01
N ALA A 128 19.39 -3.75 -16.40
CA ALA A 128 20.68 -3.37 -16.96
C ALA A 128 21.81 -3.77 -15.99
N ASP A 129 23.03 -3.88 -16.53
CA ASP A 129 24.22 -4.06 -15.71
C ASP A 129 24.63 -2.71 -15.11
N VAL A 130 25.03 -2.70 -13.83
CA VAL A 130 25.55 -1.53 -13.11
C VAL A 130 26.70 -0.86 -13.89
N ARG A 131 27.45 -1.63 -14.69
CA ARG A 131 28.56 -1.10 -15.52
C ARG A 131 28.12 -0.24 -16.69
N LYS A 132 26.85 -0.33 -17.10
CA LYS A 132 26.30 0.50 -18.17
C LYS A 132 25.84 1.88 -17.69
N LEU A 133 26.11 2.23 -16.43
CA LEU A 133 25.77 3.53 -15.88
C LEU A 133 26.71 4.61 -16.44
N GLU A 134 26.11 5.62 -17.07
CA GLU A 134 26.83 6.78 -17.59
C GLU A 134 27.00 7.82 -16.50
N LYS A 135 28.15 8.52 -16.53
CA LYS A 135 28.44 9.64 -15.61
C LYS A 135 27.37 10.72 -15.79
N GLY A 136 26.76 11.16 -14.68
CA GLY A 136 25.65 12.12 -14.69
C GLY A 136 24.25 11.52 -14.60
N ALA A 137 24.11 10.18 -14.62
CA ALA A 137 22.83 9.53 -14.42
C ALA A 137 22.25 9.81 -13.02
N ARG A 138 20.94 10.05 -12.94
CA ARG A 138 20.25 10.23 -11.66
C ARG A 138 19.89 8.87 -11.07
N VAL A 139 20.49 8.55 -9.92
CA VAL A 139 20.30 7.26 -9.24
C VAL A 139 19.26 7.41 -8.13
N VAL A 140 18.38 6.42 -8.00
CA VAL A 140 17.45 6.31 -6.88
C VAL A 140 17.57 4.93 -6.24
N LEU A 141 18.02 4.93 -4.99
CA LEU A 141 18.10 3.72 -4.20
C LEU A 141 16.71 3.36 -3.67
N GLY A 142 16.26 2.15 -3.94
CA GLY A 142 15.07 1.60 -3.32
C GLY A 142 15.34 0.20 -2.78
N LEU A 143 14.69 -0.16 -1.67
CA LEU A 143 14.86 -1.47 -1.06
C LEU A 143 13.65 -2.35 -1.41
N VAL A 144 13.90 -3.51 -2.03
CA VAL A 144 12.86 -4.51 -2.32
C VAL A 144 13.02 -5.64 -1.30
N PRO A 145 11.92 -6.16 -0.71
CA PRO A 145 11.96 -7.15 0.37
C PRO A 145 12.58 -8.53 0.04
N THR A 146 13.07 -8.79 -1.17
CA THR A 146 13.59 -10.09 -1.62
C THR A 146 15.02 -10.41 -1.17
N ASN A 147 15.53 -9.86 -0.05
CA ASN A 147 16.95 -9.90 0.34
C ASN A 147 17.90 -9.33 -0.74
N LYS A 148 17.37 -8.45 -1.60
CA LYS A 148 18.07 -7.84 -2.73
C LYS A 148 17.87 -6.31 -2.66
N ASP A 149 18.95 -5.57 -2.47
CA ASP A 149 18.95 -4.10 -2.55
C ASP A 149 18.82 -3.70 -4.03
N VAL A 150 17.62 -3.36 -4.51
CA VAL A 150 17.43 -3.08 -5.94
C VAL A 150 17.74 -1.60 -6.20
N LEU A 151 18.91 -1.33 -6.77
CA LEU A 151 19.34 0.01 -7.16
C LEU A 151 18.63 0.41 -8.46
N TYR A 152 17.63 1.29 -8.40
CA TYR A 152 17.01 1.82 -9.63
C TYR A 152 17.81 3.03 -10.11
N VAL A 153 18.19 3.06 -11.39
CA VAL A 153 18.80 4.25 -12.00
C VAL A 153 17.81 4.78 -13.02
N ILE A 154 17.35 6.01 -12.82
CA ILE A 154 16.13 6.49 -13.47
C ILE A 154 16.40 7.35 -14.71
N SER A 155 17.65 7.66 -15.06
CA SER A 155 17.88 8.38 -16.31
C SER A 155 19.34 8.31 -16.77
N GLN A 156 19.55 7.77 -17.97
CA GLN A 156 20.45 8.39 -18.95
C GLN A 156 19.65 9.52 -19.62
N GLU A 157 20.32 10.60 -20.02
CA GLU A 157 19.65 11.83 -20.49
C GLU A 157 18.64 11.58 -21.62
N GLY A 158 17.49 12.26 -21.59
CA GLY A 158 16.65 12.47 -22.78
C GLY A 158 15.22 11.91 -22.77
N VAL A 159 14.81 11.13 -21.77
CA VAL A 159 13.44 10.60 -21.72
C VAL A 159 12.55 11.48 -20.85
N ARG A 160 11.61 12.21 -21.48
CA ARG A 160 10.44 12.80 -20.79
C ARG A 160 9.49 11.68 -20.34
N HIS A 161 9.85 10.93 -19.30
CA HIS A 161 8.88 10.15 -18.52
C HIS A 161 8.89 10.62 -17.06
N PRO A 162 7.72 10.78 -16.42
CA PRO A 162 7.57 11.43 -15.13
C PRO A 162 7.93 10.47 -13.98
N VAL A 163 9.11 9.88 -14.00
CA VAL A 163 9.57 9.03 -12.88
C VAL A 163 10.43 9.88 -11.96
N THR A 164 9.84 10.91 -11.34
CA THR A 164 10.43 11.45 -10.11
C THR A 164 10.04 10.51 -8.99
N VAL A 165 10.82 9.46 -8.73
CA VAL A 165 10.82 8.88 -7.39
C VAL A 165 11.31 10.00 -6.49
N ARG A 166 10.40 10.55 -5.69
CA ARG A 166 10.67 11.56 -4.67
C ARG A 166 10.68 10.84 -3.34
N ASP A 167 11.38 11.39 -2.35
CA ASP A 167 11.32 10.88 -1.00
C ASP A 167 9.85 10.90 -0.55
N ASP A 168 9.32 9.71 -0.24
CA ASP A 168 7.91 9.53 0.09
C ASP A 168 7.50 10.47 1.24
N ILE A 169 8.38 10.64 2.24
CA ILE A 169 8.11 11.47 3.41
C ILE A 169 8.03 12.95 3.01
N VAL A 170 8.95 13.39 2.16
CA VAL A 170 8.97 14.79 1.67
C VAL A 170 7.74 15.08 0.84
N GLU A 171 7.31 14.15 -0.01
CA GLU A 171 6.13 14.34 -0.84
C GLU A 171 4.83 14.29 -0.01
N VAL A 172 4.77 13.46 1.05
CA VAL A 172 3.67 13.51 2.03
C VAL A 172 3.61 14.88 2.71
N VAL A 173 4.72 15.41 3.22
CA VAL A 173 4.76 16.73 3.86
C VAL A 173 4.39 17.84 2.87
N ARG A 174 4.85 17.73 1.61
CA ARG A 174 4.46 18.64 0.53
C ARG A 174 2.96 18.59 0.30
N TYR A 175 2.39 17.39 0.12
CA TYR A 175 0.96 17.22 -0.12
C TYR A 175 0.13 17.77 1.05
N LEU A 176 0.52 17.53 2.30
CA LEU A 176 -0.14 18.08 3.49
C LEU A 176 -0.08 19.61 3.52
N THR A 177 1.05 20.22 3.14
CA THR A 177 1.18 21.67 3.07
C THR A 177 0.27 22.26 1.99
N ARG A 178 0.22 21.61 0.82
CA ARG A 178 -0.68 22.01 -0.29
C ARG A 178 -2.16 21.88 0.10
N LEU A 179 -2.50 20.81 0.83
CA LEU A 179 -3.84 20.59 1.36
C LEU A 179 -4.24 21.68 2.35
N HIS A 180 -3.33 22.08 3.25
CA HIS A 180 -3.58 23.18 4.19
C HIS A 180 -3.78 24.53 3.50
N ASN A 181 -3.09 24.77 2.38
CA ASN A 181 -3.24 25.98 1.58
C ASN A 181 -4.44 25.93 0.61
N GLU A 182 -5.18 24.81 0.58
CA GLU A 182 -6.31 24.59 -0.34
C GLU A 182 -5.92 24.71 -1.82
N ASP A 183 -4.70 24.27 -2.16
CA ASP A 183 -4.21 24.31 -3.54
C ASP A 183 -5.08 23.47 -4.48
N GLU A 184 -5.23 23.94 -5.73
CA GLU A 184 -5.93 23.19 -6.79
C GLU A 184 -5.38 21.77 -6.97
N GLY A 185 -6.30 20.81 -7.06
CA GLY A 185 -6.00 19.39 -7.20
C GLY A 185 -5.70 18.65 -5.88
N THR A 186 -5.82 19.31 -4.73
CA THR A 186 -5.79 18.64 -3.42
C THR A 186 -7.19 18.34 -2.91
N THR A 187 -7.39 17.12 -2.42
CA THR A 187 -8.65 16.69 -1.81
C THR A 187 -8.40 15.98 -0.49
N VAL A 188 -9.30 16.20 0.46
CA VAL A 188 -9.39 15.43 1.71
C VAL A 188 -9.94 14.04 1.38
N ASP A 189 -9.33 13.01 1.95
CA ASP A 189 -9.76 11.63 1.72
C ASP A 189 -10.98 11.29 2.58
N ASP A 190 -11.99 10.72 1.93
CA ASP A 190 -13.14 10.12 2.59
C ASP A 190 -12.77 8.70 3.07
N ILE A 191 -12.86 8.47 4.38
CA ILE A 191 -12.50 7.21 5.04
C ILE A 191 -13.52 6.09 4.71
N ASP A 192 -14.77 6.46 4.43
CA ASP A 192 -15.88 5.53 4.24
C ASP A 192 -16.05 5.09 2.79
N HIS A 193 -15.46 5.83 1.85
CA HIS A 193 -15.40 5.46 0.45
C HIS A 193 -14.82 4.05 0.25
N LEU A 194 -15.51 3.20 -0.52
CA LEU A 194 -15.02 1.84 -0.85
C LEU A 194 -13.73 1.82 -1.68
N GLY A 195 -13.32 2.97 -2.20
CA GLY A 195 -11.97 3.16 -2.70
C GLY A 195 -10.90 3.03 -1.63
N ASN A 196 -11.17 3.47 -0.41
CA ASN A 196 -10.21 3.51 0.70
C ASN A 196 -10.38 2.34 1.67
N ARG A 197 -11.47 1.57 1.53
CA ARG A 197 -11.70 0.31 2.24
C ARG A 197 -11.41 -0.88 1.31
N ARG A 198 -10.74 -1.92 1.84
CA ARG A 198 -10.46 -3.14 1.07
C ARG A 198 -10.91 -4.38 1.83
N VAL A 199 -11.30 -5.40 1.07
CA VAL A 199 -11.59 -6.74 1.58
C VAL A 199 -10.29 -7.51 1.73
N ARG A 200 -10.06 -8.08 2.91
CA ARG A 200 -8.99 -9.05 3.14
C ARG A 200 -9.57 -10.45 3.07
N SER A 201 -9.10 -11.24 2.12
CA SER A 201 -9.53 -12.63 1.98
C SER A 201 -8.83 -13.54 2.99
N VAL A 202 -9.36 -14.76 3.16
CA VAL A 202 -8.76 -15.78 4.03
C VAL A 202 -7.30 -16.07 3.68
N GLY A 203 -6.94 -16.01 2.39
CA GLY A 203 -5.58 -16.25 1.93
C GLY A 203 -4.59 -15.21 2.46
N GLU A 204 -4.95 -13.91 2.41
CA GLU A 204 -4.10 -12.84 2.93
C GLU A 204 -3.96 -12.91 4.46
N LEU A 205 -5.06 -13.18 5.16
CA LEU A 205 -5.07 -13.32 6.61
C LEU A 205 -4.21 -14.51 7.07
N LEU A 206 -4.36 -15.67 6.41
CA LEU A 206 -3.57 -16.85 6.71
C LEU A 206 -2.09 -16.65 6.36
N GLN A 207 -1.77 -15.99 5.24
CA GLN A 207 -0.40 -15.66 4.87
C GLN A 207 0.28 -14.80 5.94
N ASN A 208 -0.42 -13.83 6.51
CA ASN A 208 0.10 -12.98 7.58
C ASN A 208 0.40 -13.80 8.85
N GLN A 209 -0.50 -14.70 9.25
CA GLN A 209 -0.27 -15.58 10.41
C GLN A 209 0.86 -16.58 10.16
N PHE A 210 0.92 -17.13 8.96
CA PHE A 210 2.02 -17.99 8.54
C PHE A 210 3.35 -17.26 8.59
N ARG A 211 3.42 -16.00 8.10
CA ARG A 211 4.61 -15.15 8.18
C ARG A 211 5.06 -14.95 9.63
N ILE A 212 4.14 -14.69 10.56
CA ILE A 212 4.47 -14.56 11.99
C ILE A 212 5.05 -15.88 12.53
N GLY A 213 4.46 -17.02 12.19
CA GLY A 213 4.98 -18.35 12.55
C GLY A 213 6.40 -18.58 12.02
N MET A 214 6.66 -18.20 10.76
CA MET A 214 7.98 -18.31 10.13
C MET A 214 9.02 -17.40 10.79
N LEU A 215 8.67 -16.16 11.15
CA LEU A 215 9.56 -15.23 11.86
C LEU A 215 9.95 -15.76 13.25
N ARG A 216 9.00 -16.38 13.98
CA ARG A 216 9.30 -17.06 15.25
C ARG A 216 10.24 -18.24 15.04
N MET A 217 10.03 -19.04 14.00
CA MET A 217 10.90 -20.16 13.65
C MET A 217 12.31 -19.69 13.24
N GLU A 218 12.45 -18.60 12.47
CA GLU A 218 13.74 -18.00 12.11
C GLU A 218 14.54 -17.65 13.37
N ARG A 219 13.89 -17.04 14.36
CA ARG A 219 14.53 -16.70 15.64
C ARG A 219 15.06 -17.93 16.36
N VAL A 220 14.27 -19.00 16.44
CA VAL A 220 14.68 -20.27 17.07
C VAL A 220 15.86 -20.90 16.31
N ILE A 221 15.83 -20.87 14.97
CA ILE A 221 16.94 -21.37 14.15
C ILE A 221 18.21 -20.56 14.44
N ARG A 222 18.12 -19.23 14.49
CA ARG A 222 19.25 -18.35 14.78
C ARG A 222 19.85 -18.61 16.16
N GLU A 223 19.01 -18.75 17.17
CA GLU A 223 19.43 -19.09 18.55
C GLU A 223 20.13 -20.46 18.59
N ARG A 224 19.59 -21.48 17.90
CA ARG A 224 20.21 -22.82 17.84
C ARG A 224 21.54 -22.84 17.09
N MET A 225 21.66 -22.08 16.01
CA MET A 225 22.91 -21.98 15.25
C MET A 225 24.06 -21.39 16.08
N THR A 226 23.77 -20.50 17.03
CA THR A 226 24.79 -19.93 17.92
C THR A 226 25.28 -20.93 18.97
N ILE A 227 24.42 -21.88 19.37
CA ILE A 227 24.70 -22.82 20.47
C ILE A 227 25.36 -24.12 19.96
N GLN A 228 25.02 -24.58 18.76
CA GLN A 228 25.46 -25.88 18.25
C GLN A 228 26.87 -25.85 17.65
N GLU A 229 27.66 -26.91 17.92
CA GLU A 229 28.98 -27.11 17.35
C GLU A 229 28.92 -27.51 15.86
N THR A 230 29.87 -27.00 15.08
CA THR A 230 29.81 -26.96 13.60
C THR A 230 29.89 -28.32 12.91
N GLN A 231 30.27 -29.39 13.61
CA GLN A 231 30.66 -30.65 12.97
C GLN A 231 29.49 -31.57 12.58
N GLN A 232 28.26 -31.36 13.09
CA GLN A 232 27.10 -32.20 12.78
C GLN A 232 25.77 -31.42 12.64
N ILE A 233 25.79 -30.26 12.00
CA ILE A 233 24.57 -29.47 11.79
C ILE A 233 23.81 -30.00 10.56
N THR A 234 22.64 -30.61 10.79
CA THR A 234 21.67 -30.92 9.72
C THR A 234 20.46 -29.97 9.81
N PRO A 235 19.83 -29.58 8.68
CA PRO A 235 18.68 -28.67 8.70
C PRO A 235 17.51 -29.17 9.57
N GLN A 236 17.33 -30.49 9.65
CA GLN A 236 16.27 -31.10 10.45
C GLN A 236 16.44 -30.82 11.96
N LEU A 237 17.68 -30.72 12.45
CA LEU A 237 17.97 -30.40 13.86
C LEU A 237 17.71 -28.93 14.19
N LEU A 238 17.83 -28.04 13.20
CA LEU A 238 17.61 -26.61 13.36
C LEU A 238 16.12 -26.23 13.25
N ILE A 239 15.38 -26.87 12.33
CA ILE A 239 14.01 -26.50 12.01
C ILE A 239 13.04 -27.02 13.08
N ASN A 240 12.37 -26.10 13.77
CA ASN A 240 11.27 -26.41 14.67
C ASN A 240 9.95 -25.88 14.09
N ILE A 241 9.06 -26.79 13.69
CA ILE A 241 7.77 -26.45 13.07
C ILE A 241 6.69 -26.01 14.07
N ARG A 242 6.88 -26.23 15.39
CA ARG A 242 5.85 -25.96 16.40
C ARG A 242 5.31 -24.52 16.37
N PRO A 243 6.13 -23.46 16.22
CA PRO A 243 5.63 -22.09 16.15
C PRO A 243 4.70 -21.83 14.94
N VAL A 244 4.99 -22.47 13.80
CA VAL A 244 4.17 -22.34 12.58
C VAL A 244 2.82 -23.03 12.76
N VAL A 245 2.83 -24.27 13.25
CA VAL A 245 1.60 -25.04 13.52
C VAL A 245 0.74 -24.33 14.57
N ALA A 246 1.34 -23.79 15.62
CA ALA A 246 0.63 -23.04 16.66
C ALA A 246 -0.07 -21.80 16.08
N ALA A 247 0.63 -20.99 15.27
CA ALA A 247 0.05 -19.80 14.65
C ALA A 247 -1.15 -20.12 13.74
N ILE A 248 -1.08 -21.21 12.98
CA ILE A 248 -2.21 -21.65 12.12
C ILE A 248 -3.38 -22.15 12.97
N LYS A 249 -3.11 -22.96 14.00
CA LYS A 249 -4.15 -23.46 14.91
C LYS A 249 -4.86 -22.34 15.66
N GLU A 250 -4.10 -21.35 16.13
CA GLU A 250 -4.63 -20.14 16.76
C GLU A 250 -5.54 -19.38 15.78
N PHE A 251 -5.09 -19.18 14.54
CA PHE A 251 -5.91 -18.51 13.52
C PHE A 251 -7.27 -19.20 13.28
N PHE A 252 -7.32 -20.52 13.11
CA PHE A 252 -8.59 -21.21 12.87
C PHE A 252 -9.41 -21.44 14.15
N GLY A 253 -8.76 -21.56 15.30
CA GLY A 253 -9.41 -21.90 16.56
C GLY A 253 -9.93 -20.72 17.38
N SER A 254 -9.26 -19.55 17.34
CA SER A 254 -9.60 -18.40 18.19
C SER A 254 -9.88 -17.10 17.45
N SER A 255 -9.66 -17.05 16.12
CA SER A 255 -9.97 -15.85 15.35
C SER A 255 -11.46 -15.56 15.33
N GLN A 256 -11.85 -14.31 15.58
CA GLN A 256 -13.23 -13.83 15.48
C GLN A 256 -13.83 -13.98 14.07
N LEU A 257 -12.97 -14.05 13.05
CA LEU A 257 -13.37 -14.25 11.66
C LEU A 257 -13.51 -15.73 11.27
N SER A 258 -13.01 -16.65 12.11
CA SER A 258 -13.19 -18.09 11.95
C SER A 258 -14.43 -18.51 12.72
N GLN A 259 -15.58 -18.48 12.05
CA GLN A 259 -16.90 -18.71 12.66
C GLN A 259 -17.44 -20.09 12.29
N PHE A 260 -18.28 -20.65 13.17
CA PHE A 260 -19.06 -21.83 12.82
C PHE A 260 -20.03 -21.48 11.69
N MET A 261 -19.99 -22.26 10.62
CA MET A 261 -20.82 -22.03 9.44
C MET A 261 -22.30 -22.18 9.80
N ASP A 262 -23.13 -21.28 9.27
CA ASP A 262 -24.58 -21.37 9.40
C ASP A 262 -25.07 -22.36 8.33
N GLN A 263 -25.70 -23.43 8.77
CA GLN A 263 -26.10 -24.57 7.96
C GLN A 263 -27.60 -24.85 8.07
N THR A 264 -28.38 -23.86 8.52
CA THR A 264 -29.84 -24.00 8.65
C THR A 264 -30.52 -24.28 7.31
N ASN A 265 -30.06 -23.62 6.24
CA ASN A 265 -30.53 -23.85 4.87
C ASN A 265 -29.46 -23.39 3.85
N PRO A 266 -29.58 -23.76 2.55
CA PRO A 266 -28.60 -23.39 1.53
C PRO A 266 -28.39 -21.88 1.33
N LEU A 267 -29.43 -21.09 1.58
CA LEU A 267 -29.34 -19.62 1.47
C LEU A 267 -28.48 -19.06 2.61
N ALA A 268 -28.70 -19.52 3.85
CA ALA A 268 -27.91 -19.12 5.01
C ALA A 268 -26.42 -19.47 4.82
N GLU A 269 -26.14 -20.66 4.28
CA GLU A 269 -24.76 -21.07 3.96
C GLU A 269 -24.12 -20.13 2.92
N LEU A 270 -24.84 -19.83 1.83
CA LEU A 270 -24.35 -18.97 0.76
C LEU A 270 -24.14 -17.52 1.25
N THR A 271 -25.09 -16.97 2.00
CA THR A 271 -25.01 -15.64 2.60
C THR A 271 -23.84 -15.56 3.58
N HIS A 272 -23.65 -16.56 4.44
CA HIS A 272 -22.54 -16.57 5.40
C HIS A 272 -21.19 -16.56 4.67
N LYS A 273 -21.02 -17.37 3.61
CA LYS A 273 -19.80 -17.39 2.80
C LYS A 273 -19.51 -16.09 2.05
N ARG A 274 -20.54 -15.26 1.79
CA ARG A 274 -20.44 -13.97 1.07
C ARG A 274 -20.46 -12.75 2.00
N ARG A 275 -20.44 -12.97 3.31
CA ARG A 275 -20.49 -11.94 4.34
C ARG A 275 -19.15 -11.20 4.45
N LEU A 276 -19.25 -9.89 4.61
CA LEU A 276 -18.15 -8.98 4.91
C LEU A 276 -18.29 -8.49 6.35
N SER A 277 -17.17 -8.47 7.09
CA SER A 277 -17.12 -8.00 8.47
C SER A 277 -16.08 -6.90 8.60
N ALA A 278 -16.49 -5.74 9.12
CA ALA A 278 -15.59 -4.66 9.54
C ALA A 278 -14.94 -4.92 10.91
N LEU A 279 -15.43 -5.92 11.64
CA LEU A 279 -14.91 -6.37 12.92
C LEU A 279 -13.76 -7.36 12.74
N GLY A 280 -12.80 -7.37 13.67
CA GLY A 280 -11.72 -8.34 13.72
C GLY A 280 -10.32 -7.73 13.88
N PRO A 281 -9.26 -8.53 13.78
CA PRO A 281 -7.89 -8.07 13.97
C PRO A 281 -7.49 -7.01 12.91
N GLY A 282 -7.21 -5.80 13.38
CA GLY A 282 -6.90 -4.64 12.53
C GLY A 282 -8.13 -3.96 11.91
N GLY A 283 -9.34 -4.36 12.31
CA GLY A 283 -10.60 -3.69 11.98
C GLY A 283 -11.12 -2.83 13.15
N LEU A 284 -12.43 -2.59 13.14
CA LEU A 284 -13.11 -1.80 14.17
C LEU A 284 -13.56 -2.69 15.34
N SER A 285 -13.68 -2.08 16.52
CA SER A 285 -14.45 -2.65 17.62
C SER A 285 -15.84 -2.04 17.64
N ARG A 286 -16.81 -2.72 18.27
CA ARG A 286 -18.19 -2.24 18.39
C ARG A 286 -18.28 -0.85 19.04
N GLU A 287 -17.43 -0.61 20.03
CA GLU A 287 -17.38 0.64 20.80
C GLU A 287 -16.71 1.78 20.03
N ARG A 288 -15.74 1.47 19.16
CA ARG A 288 -15.05 2.48 18.33
C ARG A 288 -15.81 2.82 17.05
N ALA A 289 -16.78 1.99 16.67
CA ALA A 289 -17.57 2.21 15.47
C ALA A 289 -18.67 3.24 15.72
N GLY A 290 -18.40 4.49 15.33
CA GLY A 290 -19.35 5.59 15.33
C GLY A 290 -20.47 5.42 14.29
N PHE A 291 -21.31 6.45 14.18
CA PHE A 291 -22.46 6.46 13.28
C PHE A 291 -22.05 6.42 11.79
N GLU A 292 -21.08 7.26 11.38
CA GLU A 292 -20.65 7.43 9.99
C GLU A 292 -20.24 6.10 9.33
N VAL A 293 -19.47 5.28 10.04
CA VAL A 293 -18.98 3.99 9.54
C VAL A 293 -20.12 2.98 9.33
N ARG A 294 -21.23 3.11 10.06
CA ARG A 294 -22.39 2.22 9.98
C ARG A 294 -23.39 2.65 8.91
N ASP A 295 -23.28 3.88 8.43
CA ASP A 295 -24.20 4.45 7.45
C ASP A 295 -23.94 3.89 6.04
N VAL A 296 -24.92 4.07 5.15
CA VAL A 296 -24.85 3.60 3.77
C VAL A 296 -24.14 4.65 2.92
N HIS A 297 -22.92 4.35 2.50
CA HIS A 297 -22.16 5.19 1.58
C HIS A 297 -22.62 5.00 0.12
N THR A 298 -22.55 6.05 -0.70
CA THR A 298 -22.94 6.03 -2.13
C THR A 298 -22.13 5.00 -2.93
N SER A 299 -20.86 4.83 -2.60
CA SER A 299 -19.97 3.84 -3.23
C SER A 299 -20.39 2.38 -3.01
N HIS A 300 -21.30 2.10 -2.06
CA HIS A 300 -21.82 0.76 -1.83
C HIS A 300 -22.64 0.23 -3.02
N TYR A 301 -23.12 1.11 -3.90
CA TYR A 301 -23.96 0.76 -5.03
C TYR A 301 -23.34 -0.35 -5.90
N GLY A 302 -24.06 -1.47 -6.01
CA GLY A 302 -23.62 -2.65 -6.77
C GLY A 302 -22.47 -3.46 -6.14
N ARG A 303 -21.91 -3.02 -5.00
CA ARG A 303 -20.75 -3.65 -4.32
C ARG A 303 -21.13 -4.38 -3.04
N MET A 304 -21.86 -3.69 -2.16
CA MET A 304 -22.37 -4.24 -0.90
C MET A 304 -23.88 -4.05 -0.84
N CYS A 305 -24.58 -5.00 -0.23
CA CYS A 305 -26.03 -4.90 -0.05
C CYS A 305 -26.34 -3.82 1.01
N PRO A 306 -27.11 -2.77 0.68
CA PRO A 306 -27.46 -1.73 1.64
C PRO A 306 -28.56 -2.17 2.63
N ILE A 307 -29.23 -3.29 2.36
CA ILE A 307 -30.38 -3.77 3.13
C ILE A 307 -29.98 -4.93 4.05
N GLU A 308 -29.15 -5.85 3.57
CA GLU A 308 -28.81 -7.08 4.30
C GLU A 308 -27.70 -6.81 5.32
N THR A 309 -28.11 -6.40 6.51
CA THR A 309 -27.28 -6.22 7.71
C THR A 309 -28.03 -6.81 8.92
N PRO A 310 -27.34 -7.43 9.89
CA PRO A 310 -27.99 -7.82 11.14
C PRO A 310 -28.50 -6.58 11.89
N GLU A 311 -29.65 -6.73 12.53
CA GLU A 311 -30.18 -5.74 13.45
C GLU A 311 -29.40 -5.74 14.79
N GLY A 312 -29.52 -4.65 15.55
CA GLY A 312 -28.88 -4.51 16.86
C GLY A 312 -27.43 -4.00 16.80
N PRO A 313 -26.54 -4.43 17.72
CA PRO A 313 -25.24 -3.77 17.92
C PRO A 313 -24.26 -3.92 16.76
N ASN A 314 -24.49 -4.87 15.84
CA ASN A 314 -23.64 -5.10 14.67
C ASN A 314 -24.16 -4.44 13.39
N ILE A 315 -25.25 -3.64 13.47
CA ILE A 315 -25.81 -2.93 12.31
C ILE A 315 -24.75 -2.09 11.61
N GLY A 316 -24.65 -2.23 10.29
CA GLY A 316 -23.67 -1.53 9.43
C GLY A 316 -22.23 -2.05 9.51
N LEU A 317 -21.91 -2.93 10.47
CA LEU A 317 -20.56 -3.51 10.63
C LEU A 317 -20.41 -4.86 9.94
N ILE A 318 -21.54 -5.51 9.67
CA ILE A 318 -21.62 -6.75 8.93
C ILE A 318 -22.55 -6.51 7.76
N SER A 319 -22.08 -6.78 6.55
CA SER A 319 -22.86 -6.62 5.32
C SER A 319 -22.59 -7.80 4.39
N SER A 320 -23.40 -7.94 3.35
CA SER A 320 -23.23 -8.97 2.32
C SER A 320 -22.70 -8.38 1.01
N LEU A 321 -21.88 -9.14 0.29
CA LEU A 321 -21.50 -8.80 -1.08
C LEU A 321 -22.74 -8.78 -1.98
N ALA A 322 -22.85 -7.73 -2.80
CA ALA A 322 -23.89 -7.64 -3.82
C ALA A 322 -23.76 -8.76 -4.87
N THR A 323 -24.82 -9.00 -5.65
CA THR A 323 -24.95 -10.18 -6.52
C THR A 323 -23.83 -10.29 -7.57
N PHE A 324 -23.56 -9.21 -8.30
CA PHE A 324 -22.55 -9.18 -9.36
C PHE A 324 -21.18 -8.66 -8.91
N ALA A 325 -21.05 -8.30 -7.63
CA ALA A 325 -19.81 -7.79 -7.08
C ALA A 325 -18.71 -8.84 -7.11
N ARG A 326 -17.48 -8.41 -7.42
CA ARG A 326 -16.27 -9.23 -7.38
C ARG A 326 -15.18 -8.51 -6.60
N VAL A 327 -14.28 -9.26 -5.99
CA VAL A 327 -13.10 -8.71 -5.32
C VAL A 327 -11.90 -8.88 -6.26
N ASN A 328 -11.21 -7.80 -6.60
CA ASN A 328 -10.04 -7.85 -7.45
C ASN A 328 -8.77 -8.30 -6.68
N ASP A 329 -7.66 -8.47 -7.40
CA ASP A 329 -6.39 -8.94 -6.82
C ASP A 329 -5.80 -8.01 -5.74
N LEU A 330 -6.22 -6.74 -5.71
CA LEU A 330 -5.82 -5.76 -4.70
C LEU A 330 -6.78 -5.72 -3.50
N GLY A 331 -7.89 -6.46 -3.54
CA GLY A 331 -8.90 -6.51 -2.48
C GLY A 331 -9.99 -5.44 -2.59
N PHE A 332 -10.07 -4.67 -3.69
CA PHE A 332 -11.17 -3.73 -3.91
C PHE A 332 -12.38 -4.43 -4.53
N ILE A 333 -13.58 -3.98 -4.16
CA ILE A 333 -14.83 -4.51 -4.70
C ILE A 333 -15.17 -3.78 -6.01
N GLU A 334 -15.43 -4.57 -7.05
CA GLU A 334 -15.74 -4.10 -8.40
C GLU A 334 -17.13 -4.56 -8.82
N THR A 335 -17.79 -3.71 -9.60
CA THR A 335 -19.14 -3.95 -10.14
C THR A 335 -19.07 -3.90 -11.67
N PRO A 336 -19.76 -4.79 -12.39
CA PRO A 336 -19.81 -4.74 -13.84
C PRO A 336 -20.76 -3.65 -14.34
N TYR A 337 -20.29 -2.87 -15.31
CA TYR A 337 -21.07 -1.88 -16.05
C TYR A 337 -21.00 -2.16 -17.56
N ARG A 338 -22.01 -1.73 -18.32
CA ARG A 338 -22.01 -1.81 -19.79
C ARG A 338 -21.42 -0.52 -20.36
N VAL A 339 -20.53 -0.67 -21.33
CA VAL A 339 -19.90 0.49 -21.98
C VAL A 339 -20.90 1.14 -22.94
N VAL A 340 -21.11 2.45 -22.79
CA VAL A 340 -21.87 3.29 -23.72
C VAL A 340 -20.87 4.05 -24.60
N ARG A 341 -21.13 4.11 -25.91
CA ARG A 341 -20.35 4.92 -26.86
C ARG A 341 -21.31 5.71 -27.72
N ASP A 342 -21.18 7.04 -27.71
CA ASP A 342 -22.01 7.95 -28.51
C ASP A 342 -23.52 7.66 -28.35
N GLY A 343 -23.97 7.48 -27.10
CA GLY A 343 -25.36 7.16 -26.78
C GLY A 343 -25.83 5.72 -27.09
N ASN A 344 -24.95 4.85 -27.59
CA ASN A 344 -25.24 3.45 -27.89
C ASN A 344 -24.68 2.49 -26.83
N VAL A 345 -25.55 1.72 -26.19
CA VAL A 345 -25.22 0.78 -25.11
C VAL A 345 -24.70 -0.54 -25.70
N THR A 346 -23.39 -0.77 -25.59
CA THR A 346 -22.76 -1.98 -26.10
C THR A 346 -23.04 -3.21 -25.22
N ARG A 347 -22.73 -4.42 -25.72
CA ARG A 347 -22.77 -5.67 -24.93
C ARG A 347 -21.50 -5.91 -24.12
N ARG A 348 -20.47 -5.09 -24.29
CA ARG A 348 -19.21 -5.21 -23.57
C ARG A 348 -19.41 -4.75 -22.13
N THR A 349 -19.02 -5.60 -21.18
CA THR A 349 -19.05 -5.29 -19.76
C THR A 349 -17.64 -5.03 -19.24
N GLU A 350 -17.51 -4.01 -18.40
CA GLU A 350 -16.26 -3.66 -17.73
C GLU A 350 -16.50 -3.59 -16.21
N PHE A 351 -15.58 -4.16 -15.44
CA PHE A 351 -15.63 -4.12 -13.99
C PHE A 351 -14.93 -2.86 -13.52
N LEU A 352 -15.64 -2.04 -12.74
CA LEU A 352 -15.11 -0.78 -12.22
C LEU A 352 -15.02 -0.82 -10.69
N THR A 353 -13.86 -0.41 -10.17
CA THR A 353 -13.70 -0.08 -8.73
C THR A 353 -14.41 1.22 -8.39
N ALA A 354 -14.68 1.48 -7.10
CA ALA A 354 -15.33 2.72 -6.67
C ALA A 354 -14.56 3.97 -7.17
N ASP A 355 -13.23 3.99 -7.04
CA ASP A 355 -12.42 5.12 -7.50
C ASP A 355 -12.41 5.34 -9.03
N GLN A 356 -12.72 4.30 -9.81
CA GLN A 356 -12.83 4.41 -11.27
C GLN A 356 -14.23 4.86 -11.67
N GLU A 357 -15.23 4.35 -10.96
CA GLU A 357 -16.64 4.69 -11.15
C GLU A 357 -16.90 6.19 -11.03
N ASP A 358 -16.29 6.86 -10.05
CA ASP A 358 -16.46 8.30 -9.79
C ASP A 358 -16.09 9.21 -10.96
N ARG A 359 -15.36 8.69 -11.96
CA ARG A 359 -14.94 9.45 -13.15
C ARG A 359 -15.96 9.42 -14.29
N TYR A 360 -16.97 8.55 -14.19
CA TYR A 360 -17.94 8.31 -15.24
C TYR A 360 -19.34 8.68 -14.78
N ILE A 361 -20.19 9.03 -15.75
CA ILE A 361 -21.62 9.26 -15.52
C ILE A 361 -22.35 7.95 -15.81
N ILE A 362 -23.08 7.40 -14.84
CA ILE A 362 -23.64 6.06 -14.95
C ILE A 362 -25.17 6.14 -14.99
N ALA A 363 -25.75 5.79 -16.14
CA ALA A 363 -27.19 5.66 -16.27
C ALA A 363 -27.75 4.47 -15.48
N GLN A 364 -29.02 4.58 -15.09
CA GLN A 364 -29.73 3.51 -14.41
C GLN A 364 -30.01 2.31 -15.33
N ALA A 365 -30.13 1.12 -14.75
CA ALA A 365 -30.38 -0.11 -15.50
C ALA A 365 -31.76 -0.17 -16.19
N ASN A 366 -32.72 0.64 -15.73
CA ASN A 366 -34.07 0.76 -16.29
C ASN A 366 -34.19 1.81 -17.41
N ALA A 367 -33.09 2.45 -17.80
CA ALA A 367 -33.09 3.41 -18.91
C ALA A 367 -33.56 2.72 -20.20
N LYS A 368 -34.50 3.36 -20.91
CA LYS A 368 -35.11 2.78 -22.12
C LYS A 368 -34.13 2.79 -23.28
N ILE A 369 -33.93 1.62 -23.89
CA ILE A 369 -33.09 1.42 -25.07
C ILE A 369 -33.92 0.98 -26.27
N ASP A 370 -33.57 1.45 -27.47
CA ASP A 370 -34.13 0.97 -28.73
C ASP A 370 -33.57 -0.42 -29.12
N GLU A 371 -34.13 -1.04 -30.15
CA GLU A 371 -33.67 -2.36 -30.67
C GLU A 371 -32.21 -2.34 -31.15
N ARG A 372 -31.67 -1.15 -31.45
CA ARG A 372 -30.28 -0.93 -31.89
C ARG A 372 -29.34 -0.63 -30.72
N GLY A 373 -29.85 -0.54 -29.50
CA GLY A 373 -29.09 -0.28 -28.27
C GLY A 373 -28.96 1.19 -27.87
N ARG A 374 -29.61 2.13 -28.57
CA ARG A 374 -29.52 3.56 -28.26
C ARG A 374 -30.52 3.98 -27.20
N LEU A 375 -30.12 4.93 -26.36
CA LEU A 375 -31.00 5.52 -25.35
C LEU A 375 -32.12 6.34 -26.03
N VAL A 376 -33.37 6.06 -25.68
CA VAL A 376 -34.55 6.65 -26.34
C VAL A 376 -34.88 8.04 -25.80
N GLU A 377 -34.65 8.27 -24.51
CA GLU A 377 -35.04 9.50 -23.82
C GLU A 377 -34.02 10.62 -24.07
N SER A 378 -34.51 11.86 -24.22
CA SER A 378 -33.66 13.03 -24.48
C SER A 378 -32.80 13.43 -23.27
N ARG A 379 -33.23 13.06 -22.06
CA ARG A 379 -32.47 13.18 -20.82
C ARG A 379 -32.64 11.89 -20.02
N VAL A 380 -31.52 11.29 -19.65
CA VAL A 380 -31.46 10.05 -18.88
C VAL A 380 -31.04 10.37 -17.45
N SER A 381 -31.73 9.74 -16.49
CA SER A 381 -31.33 9.80 -15.09
C SER A 381 -30.04 8.98 -14.90
N ALA A 382 -29.00 9.66 -14.45
CA ALA A 382 -27.68 9.08 -14.24
C ALA A 382 -27.10 9.53 -12.89
N ARG A 383 -26.08 8.81 -12.44
CA ARG A 383 -25.31 9.16 -11.25
C ARG A 383 -23.91 9.61 -11.65
N HIS A 384 -23.43 10.68 -11.03
CA HIS A 384 -22.05 11.13 -11.14
C HIS A 384 -21.50 11.37 -9.73
N GLY A 385 -20.59 10.51 -9.27
CA GLY A 385 -20.17 10.47 -7.87
C GLY A 385 -21.36 10.26 -6.92
N HIS A 386 -21.64 11.28 -6.10
CA HIS A 386 -22.72 11.29 -5.12
C HIS A 386 -24.03 11.91 -5.63
N GLU A 387 -24.00 12.63 -6.75
CA GLU A 387 -25.17 13.34 -7.27
C GLU A 387 -25.96 12.53 -8.30
N ILE A 388 -27.28 12.68 -8.27
CA ILE A 388 -28.17 12.16 -9.30
C ILE A 388 -28.46 13.31 -10.27
N VAL A 389 -28.06 13.12 -11.53
CA VAL A 389 -28.08 14.13 -12.58
C VAL A 389 -28.92 13.67 -13.77
N LEU A 390 -29.56 14.63 -14.45
CA LEU A 390 -30.30 14.41 -15.69
C LEU A 390 -29.47 14.91 -16.88
N VAL A 391 -28.85 13.97 -17.58
CA VAL A 391 -27.89 14.25 -18.66
C VAL A 391 -28.42 13.76 -20.01
N PRO A 392 -28.03 14.40 -21.12
CA PRO A 392 -28.31 13.88 -22.45
C PRO A 392 -27.55 12.55 -22.69
N PRO A 393 -28.07 11.65 -23.54
CA PRO A 393 -27.46 10.36 -23.85
C PRO A 393 -25.98 10.38 -24.24
N ASP A 394 -25.51 11.46 -24.86
CA ASP A 394 -24.12 11.58 -25.34
C ASP A 394 -23.10 11.77 -24.20
N LYS A 395 -23.57 12.14 -23.00
CA LYS A 395 -22.73 12.34 -21.82
C LYS A 395 -22.70 11.13 -20.89
N VAL A 396 -23.47 10.08 -21.20
CA VAL A 396 -23.58 8.84 -20.42
C VAL A 396 -22.52 7.85 -20.83
#